data_AF-A0A1V3P966-F1
#
_entry.id   AF-A0A1V3P966-F1
#
_cell.length_a   1.000
_cell.length_b   1.000
_cell.length_c   1.000
_cell.angle_alpha   90.00
_cell.angle_beta   90.00
_cell.angle_gamma   90.00
#
_symmetry.space_group_name_H-M   'P 1'
#
loop_
_entity.id
_entity.type
_entity.pdbx_description
1 polymer ?
#
loop_
_entity_poly.entity_id
_entity_poly.type
_entity_poly.pdbx_seq_one_letter_code
_entity_poly.pdbx_strand_id
1 'polypeptide(L)'
;MDSQAERVYTDRASVRQLESLIDQLPIHGHVVLVMKDGSSCDGVVNKRPNVQLFRDAHEREGINARVQLRRPDVPEWSQQVWLDQVMRVEHLDMSMIGES
;
A
#
# COMPACT_ATOMS: atom_id res chain seq x y z
N MET A 1 12.63 16.01 -8.70
CA MET A 1 11.28 15.42 -8.60
C MET A 1 10.93 15.45 -7.13
N ASP A 2 9.97 16.30 -6.75
CA ASP A 2 9.63 16.53 -5.35
C ASP A 2 8.72 15.39 -4.87
N SER A 3 9.27 14.46 -4.10
CA SER A 3 8.50 13.35 -3.52
C SER A 3 7.70 13.89 -2.33
N GLN A 4 6.54 14.50 -2.60
CA GLN A 4 5.66 15.00 -1.56
C GLN A 4 4.79 13.89 -0.96
N ALA A 5 4.63 13.92 0.35
CA ALA A 5 3.69 13.08 1.08
C ALA A 5 2.91 13.93 2.10
N GLU A 6 1.66 13.58 2.38
CA GLU A 6 0.90 14.26 3.44
C GLU A 6 1.56 14.05 4.81
N ARG A 7 2.11 12.85 5.03
CA ARG A 7 2.75 12.43 6.27
C ARG A 7 4.07 11.75 5.97
N VAL A 8 5.05 11.99 6.83
CA VAL A 8 6.37 11.35 6.80
C VAL A 8 6.75 10.89 8.20
N TYR A 9 7.53 9.81 8.27
CA TYR A 9 7.91 9.18 9.54
C TYR A 9 9.42 9.10 9.66
N THR A 10 9.97 9.55 10.79
CA THR A 10 11.41 9.52 11.08
C THR A 10 11.78 8.50 12.16
N ASP A 11 10.78 8.03 12.92
CA ASP A 11 10.96 7.03 13.97
C ASP A 11 11.02 5.59 13.40
N ARG A 12 11.85 4.76 14.02
CA ARG A 12 12.09 3.37 13.60
C ARG A 12 10.87 2.46 13.76
N ALA A 13 10.02 2.68 14.77
CA ALA A 13 8.82 1.86 14.94
C ALA A 13 7.84 2.11 13.79
N SER A 14 7.66 3.37 13.40
CA SER A 14 6.79 3.74 12.27
C SER A 14 7.29 3.18 10.94
N VAL A 15 8.60 3.28 10.67
CA VAL A 15 9.20 2.67 9.47
C VAL A 15 9.02 1.15 9.46
N ARG A 16 9.18 0.48 10.61
CA ARG A 16 8.95 -0.95 10.72
C ARG A 16 7.50 -1.36 10.47
N GLN A 17 6.53 -0.54 10.86
CA GLN A 17 5.12 -0.79 10.53
C GLN A 17 4.89 -0.73 9.02
N LEU A 18 5.47 0.26 8.33
CA LEU A 18 5.40 0.35 6.87
C LEU A 18 6.03 -0.87 6.21
N GLU A 19 7.23 -1.28 6.63
CA GLU A 19 7.91 -2.48 6.12
C GLU A 19 7.08 -3.75 6.36
N SER A 20 6.43 -3.87 7.51
CA SER A 20 5.54 -5.00 7.82
C SER A 20 4.30 -5.04 6.91
N LEU A 21 3.76 -3.88 6.52
CA LEU A 21 2.68 -3.82 5.53
C LEU A 21 3.19 -4.17 4.13
N ILE A 22 4.39 -3.72 3.76
CA ILE A 22 5.03 -4.06 2.48
C ILE A 22 5.25 -5.57 2.36
N ASP A 23 5.64 -6.25 3.43
CA ASP A 23 5.86 -7.70 3.43
C ASP A 23 4.57 -8.51 3.25
N GLN A 24 3.44 -7.98 3.74
CA GLN A 24 2.12 -8.56 3.52
C GLN A 24 1.58 -8.37 2.10
N LEU A 25 2.23 -7.59 1.23
CA LEU A 25 1.70 -7.33 -0.12
C LEU A 25 2.28 -8.32 -1.14
N PRO A 26 1.48 -9.28 -1.64
CA PRO A 26 1.93 -10.24 -2.63
C PRO A 26 2.13 -9.55 -3.98
N ILE A 27 3.24 -9.83 -4.65
CA ILE A 27 3.48 -9.31 -6.01
C ILE A 27 2.46 -9.96 -6.96
N HIS A 28 1.73 -9.14 -7.73
CA HIS A 28 0.64 -9.59 -8.61
C HIS A 28 -0.49 -10.35 -7.91
N GLY A 29 -0.59 -10.27 -6.58
CA GLY A 29 -1.72 -10.85 -5.84
C GLY A 29 -2.86 -9.85 -5.68
N HIS A 30 -4.08 -10.37 -5.58
CA HIS A 30 -5.27 -9.59 -5.29
C HIS A 30 -5.38 -9.37 -3.78
N VAL A 31 -5.48 -8.11 -3.37
CA VAL A 31 -5.64 -7.71 -1.97
C VAL A 31 -6.80 -6.74 -1.80
N VAL A 32 -7.35 -6.71 -0.60
CA VAL A 32 -8.16 -5.61 -0.09
C VAL A 32 -7.34 -4.87 0.96
N LEU A 33 -7.14 -3.58 0.73
CA LEU A 33 -6.54 -2.67 1.70
C LEU A 33 -7.66 -2.08 2.54
N VAL A 34 -7.67 -2.39 3.84
CA VAL A 34 -8.59 -1.75 4.78
C VAL A 34 -7.91 -0.51 5.32
N MET A 35 -8.53 0.65 5.11
CA MET A 35 -8.00 1.96 5.48
C MET A 35 -8.36 2.31 6.93
N LYS A 36 -7.59 3.20 7.54
CA LYS A 36 -7.81 3.67 8.92
C LYS A 36 -9.12 4.43 9.10
N ASP A 37 -9.66 5.04 8.05
CA ASP A 37 -10.97 5.72 8.06
C ASP A 37 -12.16 4.75 7.95
N GLY A 38 -11.89 3.45 7.78
CA GLY A 38 -12.92 2.41 7.63
C GLY A 38 -13.30 2.10 6.18
N SER A 39 -12.85 2.90 5.21
CA SER A 39 -12.96 2.55 3.79
C SER A 39 -12.06 1.37 3.42
N SER A 40 -12.35 0.75 2.28
CA SER A 40 -11.57 -0.36 1.73
C SER A 40 -11.29 -0.15 0.24
N CYS A 41 -10.13 -0.59 -0.23
CA CYS A 41 -9.78 -0.58 -1.65
C CYS A 41 -9.26 -1.94 -2.09
N ASP A 42 -9.92 -2.56 -3.07
CA ASP A 42 -9.47 -3.79 -3.70
C ASP A 42 -8.63 -3.53 -4.95
N GLY A 43 -7.72 -4.45 -5.23
CA GLY A 43 -7.03 -4.52 -6.50
C GLY A 43 -5.82 -5.45 -6.48
N VAL A 44 -5.19 -5.58 -7.65
CA VAL A 44 -3.97 -6.35 -7.83
C VAL A 44 -2.76 -5.45 -7.59
N VAL A 45 -1.84 -5.90 -6.74
CA VAL A 45 -0.60 -5.19 -6.47
C VAL A 45 0.26 -5.17 -7.74
N ASN A 46 0.46 -3.98 -8.30
CA ASN A 46 1.21 -3.81 -9.55
C ASN A 46 2.69 -4.19 -9.40
N LYS A 47 3.32 -3.71 -8.33
CA LYS A 47 4.72 -3.96 -8.00
C LYS A 47 4.91 -3.89 -6.50
N ARG A 48 5.94 -4.57 -5.98
CA ARG A 48 6.27 -4.49 -4.56
C ARG A 48 6.56 -3.03 -4.16
N PRO A 49 5.82 -2.46 -3.18
CA PRO A 49 6.14 -1.15 -2.64
C PRO A 49 7.46 -1.19 -1.88
N ASN A 50 8.09 -0.04 -1.72
CA ASN A 50 9.32 0.14 -0.95
C ASN A 50 9.22 1.45 -0.18
N VAL A 51 9.77 1.49 1.03
CA VAL A 51 9.95 2.74 1.76
C VAL A 51 10.90 3.67 1.00
N GLN A 52 10.54 4.95 0.94
CA GLN A 52 11.29 5.99 0.25
C GLN A 52 11.30 7.27 1.08
N LEU A 53 12.24 8.16 0.77
CA LEU A 53 12.28 9.50 1.36
C LEU A 53 11.24 10.39 0.68
N PHE A 54 10.42 11.04 1.50
CA PHE A 54 9.43 12.03 1.11
C PHE A 54 9.61 13.30 1.93
N ARG A 55 9.00 14.38 1.47
CA ARG A 55 8.89 15.65 2.18
C ARG A 55 7.42 15.99 2.43
N ASP A 56 7.09 16.44 3.63
CA ASP A 56 5.74 16.88 3.95
C ASP A 56 5.51 18.37 3.68
N ALA A 57 4.28 18.84 3.90
CA ALA A 57 3.89 20.25 3.71
C ALA A 57 4.66 21.25 4.60
N HIS A 58 5.35 20.77 5.65
CA HIS A 58 6.19 21.58 6.53
C HIS A 58 7.68 21.46 6.17
N GLU A 59 7.99 20.98 4.96
CA GLU A 59 9.34 20.72 4.47
C GLU A 59 10.13 19.68 5.29
N ARG A 60 9.45 18.88 6.11
CA ARG A 60 10.11 17.85 6.92
C ARG A 60 10.37 16.64 6.05
N GLU A 61 11.60 16.15 6.11
CA GLU A 61 12.01 14.94 5.42
C GLU A 61 11.78 13.71 6.29
N GLY A 62 11.26 12.65 5.69
CA GLY A 62 11.08 11.39 6.37
C GLY A 62 10.63 10.28 5.44
N ILE A 63 10.35 9.13 6.01
CA ILE A 63 10.05 7.92 5.27
C ILE A 63 8.54 7.72 5.15
N ASN A 64 8.09 7.35 3.96
CA ASN A 64 6.75 6.79 3.74
C ASN A 64 6.83 5.74 2.60
N ALA A 65 5.71 5.10 2.29
CA ALA A 65 5.58 4.13 1.22
C ALA A 65 4.19 4.24 0.58
N ARG A 66 4.14 4.00 -0.73
CA ARG A 66 2.89 3.93 -1.50
C ARG A 66 2.85 2.64 -2.29
N VAL A 67 1.67 2.03 -2.35
CA VAL A 67 1.37 0.90 -3.22
C VAL A 67 0.52 1.38 -4.39
N GLN A 68 0.75 0.79 -5.56
CA GLN A 68 -0.12 0.98 -6.70
C GLN A 68 -0.93 -0.29 -6.93
N LEU A 69 -2.25 -0.13 -6.88
CA LEU A 69 -3.20 -1.16 -7.24
C LEU A 69 -3.65 -0.96 -8.68
N ARG A 70 -3.89 -2.07 -9.38
CA ARG A 70 -4.49 -2.10 -10.72
C ARG A 70 -5.61 -3.14 -10.74
N ARG A 71 -6.54 -2.98 -11.68
CA ARG A 71 -7.54 -4.01 -11.97
C ARG A 71 -7.24 -4.61 -13.35
N PRO A 72 -7.04 -5.93 -13.46
CA PRO A 72 -6.78 -6.55 -14.76
C PRO A 72 -7.98 -6.39 -15.71
N ASP A 73 -9.19 -6.29 -15.16
CA ASP A 73 -10.46 -6.12 -15.87
C ASP A 73 -10.64 -4.69 -16.41
N VAL A 74 -9.97 -3.71 -15.78
CA VAL A 74 -10.01 -2.29 -16.14
C VAL A 74 -8.59 -1.74 -16.19
N PRO A 75 -7.85 -1.95 -17.28
CA PRO A 75 -6.41 -1.63 -17.37
C PRO A 75 -6.08 -0.16 -17.14
N GLU A 76 -7.01 0.73 -17.48
CA GLU A 76 -6.92 2.18 -17.25
C GLU A 76 -7.11 2.57 -15.78
N TRP A 77 -7.71 1.68 -14.97
CA TRP A 77 -7.88 1.92 -13.55
C TRP A 77 -6.57 1.60 -12.81
N SER A 78 -6.03 2.62 -12.15
CA SER A 78 -4.97 2.44 -11.18
C SER A 78 -5.15 3.39 -10.01
N GLN A 79 -4.88 2.90 -8.81
CA GLN A 79 -4.99 3.69 -7.58
C GLN A 79 -3.68 3.64 -6.80
N GLN A 80 -3.18 4.82 -6.42
CA GLN A 80 -2.06 4.93 -5.49
C GLN A 80 -2.60 5.09 -4.08
N VAL A 81 -2.15 4.23 -3.17
CA VAL A 81 -2.57 4.22 -1.77
C VAL A 81 -1.35 4.38 -0.88
N TRP A 82 -1.43 5.29 0.09
CA TRP A 82 -0.40 5.46 1.12
C TRP A 82 -0.49 4.33 2.14
N LEU A 83 0.62 3.63 2.37
CA LEU A 83 0.64 2.52 3.32
C LEU A 83 0.47 2.98 4.76
N ASP A 84 0.81 4.23 5.08
CA ASP A 84 0.57 4.76 6.42
C ASP A 84 -0.91 4.97 6.74
N GLN A 85 -1.78 4.96 5.73
CA GLN A 85 -3.23 5.03 5.89
C GLN A 85 -3.89 3.64 5.89
N VAL A 86 -3.12 2.59 5.62
CA VAL A 86 -3.60 1.20 5.65
C VAL A 86 -3.59 0.71 7.10
N MET A 87 -4.73 0.15 7.52
CA MET A 87 -4.89 -0.49 8.82
C MET A 87 -4.48 -1.97 8.74
N ARG A 88 -4.93 -2.69 7.70
CA ARG A 88 -4.56 -4.08 7.45
C ARG A 88 -4.68 -4.44 5.97
N VAL A 89 -3.96 -5.48 5.56
CA VAL A 89 -4.04 -6.09 4.23
C VAL A 89 -4.82 -7.39 4.35
N GLU A 90 -5.88 -7.53 3.58
CA GLU A 90 -6.63 -8.77 3.46
C GLU A 90 -6.30 -9.41 2.10
N HIS A 91 -5.82 -10.64 2.14
CA HIS A 91 -5.49 -11.37 0.93
C HIS A 91 -6.77 -11.99 0.37
N LEU A 92 -7.11 -11.61 -0.86
CA LEU A 92 -8.07 -12.35 -1.65
C LEU A 92 -7.33 -13.47 -2.35
N ASP A 93 -6.69 -14.34 -1.55
CA ASP A 93 -6.18 -15.59 -2.07
C ASP A 93 -7.39 -16.36 -2.60
N MET A 94 -7.31 -16.81 -3.85
CA MET A 94 -8.33 -17.61 -4.47
C MET A 94 -8.65 -18.78 -3.54
N SER A 95 -9.78 -18.69 -2.85
CA SER A 95 -10.53 -19.88 -2.48
C SER A 95 -11.10 -20.49 -3.76
N MET A 96 -10.22 -20.91 -4.67
CA MET A 96 -10.44 -22.10 -5.48
C MET A 96 -9.99 -23.28 -4.61
N ILE A 97 -10.71 -23.48 -3.50
CA ILE A 97 -10.84 -24.80 -2.88
C ILE A 97 -11.76 -25.56 -3.82
N GLY A 98 -11.20 -26.55 -4.51
CA GLY A 98 -11.88 -27.25 -5.59
C GLY A 98 -12.95 -28.23 -5.14
N GLU A 99 -13.91 -28.45 -6.04
CA GLU A 99 -14.80 -29.60 -6.19
C GLU A 99 -15.18 -29.57 -7.69
N SER A 100 -15.00 -30.55 -8.58
CA SER A 100 -14.71 -31.99 -8.53
C SER A 100 -14.00 -32.44 -9.81
#